data_AF-A0A6C0HDZ9-F1
#
_entry.id   AF-A0A6C0HDZ9-F1
#
_cell.length_a   1.000
_cell.length_b   1.000
_cell.length_c   1.000
_cell.angle_alpha   90.00
_cell.angle_beta   90.00
_cell.angle_gamma   90.00
#
_symmetry.space_group_name_H-M   'P 1'
#
loop_
_entity.id
_entity.type
_entity.pdbx_description
1 polymer ?
#
loop_
_entity_poly.entity_id
_entity_poly.type
_entity_poly.pdbx_seq_one_letter_code
_entity_poly.pdbx_strand_id
1 'polypeptide(L)'
;MLLSDLDELEDILDSLVPEGEEEEPFYFNEEEECDIIENIMHLMYEYVQENPRDVSEPDFHDTMIESIKELYSPMIVPEIYTGGLDRDKIHDDFDDLIDIAADLFYKQIMPCRSFPSTFVRSASPSQEKLAFFKTKLDYLAAKPQPEQRTDEWYKFRHNLITASNAFKAFENANTQNQLIYEKCQPLSAQGDKFSYVNVDTPFHWGQKYEPVSVMYYENEYNTRVGDFGCIQHDQFSFLGASPDGINNDLSRPSRFGRMLEIKNIVNREIDGIPKKEYWIQMQLQMETCDLDECDFLETRFQEYESEADYFLDGNNFTTTLKGEWKGVIMYFSTPEGRPYYVYKPLTMDTEEFEKWSESKMDELCAASTNENGIKKMGMCWIKNIFWRLEEVSCVLVLRNKLWFNANIGQLERIWRTIEKERASGDFSHRAPNKRSKKVEEPMQVNKIENYFNLGEGFKVEKTGCLISLQNDPITNKPYRSRENTIIDDEKMGTNAIIKIRTESIDETKQNNPDF
;
A
#
# COMPACT_ATOMS: atom_id res chain seq x y z
N MET A 1 -5.68 -76.38 12.82
CA MET A 1 -5.48 -75.09 12.14
C MET A 1 -4.38 -75.26 11.10
N LEU A 2 -4.74 -75.96 10.03
CA LEU A 2 -4.24 -75.65 8.69
C LEU A 2 -4.84 -74.29 8.28
N LEU A 3 -4.31 -73.68 7.22
CA LEU A 3 -4.85 -72.41 6.70
C LEU A 3 -6.28 -72.56 6.12
N SER A 4 -6.69 -73.79 5.86
CA SER A 4 -8.07 -74.20 5.48
C SER A 4 -9.07 -74.23 6.63
N ASP A 5 -8.62 -74.02 7.87
CA ASP A 5 -9.45 -74.13 9.07
C ASP A 5 -9.80 -72.74 9.65
N LEU A 6 -9.71 -71.71 8.80
CA LEU A 6 -10.06 -70.32 9.08
C LEU A 6 -11.22 -69.92 8.16
N ASP A 7 -12.22 -69.24 8.71
CA ASP A 7 -13.34 -68.71 7.94
C ASP A 7 -12.86 -67.62 6.96
N GLU A 8 -13.57 -67.43 5.85
CA GLU A 8 -13.25 -66.37 4.89
C GLU A 8 -13.48 -64.99 5.54
N LEU A 9 -12.49 -64.11 5.39
CA LEU A 9 -12.60 -62.71 5.82
C LEU A 9 -13.55 -61.97 4.88
N GLU A 10 -14.73 -61.60 5.37
CA GLU A 10 -15.63 -60.69 4.67
C GLU A 10 -14.95 -59.33 4.51
N ASP A 11 -14.92 -58.81 3.28
CA ASP A 11 -14.39 -57.47 3.01
C ASP A 11 -15.43 -56.42 3.40
N ILE A 12 -15.19 -55.78 4.55
CA ILE A 12 -16.07 -54.76 5.11
C ILE A 12 -15.70 -53.34 4.69
N LEU A 13 -14.74 -53.13 3.78
CA LEU A 13 -14.37 -51.77 3.33
C LEU A 13 -15.56 -51.02 2.72
N ASP A 14 -16.32 -51.67 1.85
CA ASP A 14 -17.56 -51.12 1.26
C ASP A 14 -18.75 -51.09 2.26
N SER A 15 -18.56 -51.63 3.47
CA SER A 15 -19.55 -51.64 4.57
C SER A 15 -19.26 -50.60 5.66
N LEU A 16 -18.10 -49.95 5.62
CA LEU A 16 -17.68 -48.92 6.56
C LEU A 16 -18.23 -47.55 6.13
N VAL A 17 -19.53 -47.33 6.38
CA VAL A 17 -20.10 -45.97 6.41
C VAL A 17 -19.46 -45.23 7.60
N PRO A 18 -18.87 -44.03 7.42
CA PRO A 18 -18.40 -43.22 8.55
C PRO A 18 -19.59 -42.80 9.43
N GLU A 19 -19.50 -43.09 10.74
CA GLU A 19 -20.42 -42.51 11.74
C GLU A 19 -20.14 -40.99 11.87
N GLY A 20 -20.65 -40.22 10.90
CA GLY A 20 -20.39 -38.78 10.74
C GLY A 20 -20.58 -38.20 9.34
N GLU A 21 -20.85 -39.02 8.30
CA GLU A 21 -21.07 -38.57 6.91
C GLU A 21 -22.49 -38.90 6.40
N GLU A 22 -23.52 -38.69 7.22
CA GLU A 22 -24.82 -38.27 6.67
C GLU A 22 -24.73 -36.76 6.43
N GLU A 23 -24.74 -36.32 5.17
CA GLU A 23 -24.88 -34.89 4.84
C GLU A 23 -26.23 -34.41 5.39
N GLU A 24 -26.16 -33.63 6.48
CA GLU A 24 -27.30 -33.13 7.22
C GLU A 24 -28.18 -32.27 6.28
N PRO A 25 -29.38 -32.71 5.89
CA PRO A 25 -30.10 -32.13 4.75
C PRO A 25 -30.41 -30.65 4.98
N PHE A 26 -30.05 -29.83 3.99
CA PHE A 26 -30.27 -28.38 3.97
C PHE A 26 -31.75 -28.07 4.22
N TYR A 27 -32.04 -27.01 4.98
CA TYR A 27 -33.40 -26.69 5.41
C TYR A 27 -34.32 -26.26 4.26
N PHE A 28 -33.78 -25.50 3.32
CA PHE A 28 -34.46 -25.01 2.13
C PHE A 28 -34.40 -26.05 1.00
N ASN A 29 -35.34 -25.99 0.05
CA ASN A 29 -35.27 -26.76 -1.19
C ASN A 29 -34.79 -25.90 -2.38
N GLU A 30 -34.34 -26.53 -3.48
CA GLU A 30 -33.78 -25.86 -4.68
C GLU A 30 -34.61 -24.65 -5.19
N GLU A 31 -35.94 -24.67 -5.09
CA GLU A 31 -36.81 -23.55 -5.51
C GLU A 31 -36.79 -22.40 -4.49
N GLU A 32 -36.79 -22.71 -3.19
CA GLU A 32 -36.67 -21.75 -2.08
C GLU A 32 -35.27 -21.13 -2.01
N GLU A 33 -34.20 -21.93 -2.22
CA GLU A 33 -32.82 -21.45 -2.31
C GLU A 33 -32.66 -20.38 -3.40
N CYS A 34 -33.18 -20.65 -4.59
CA CYS A 34 -33.13 -19.72 -5.72
C CYS A 34 -33.90 -18.43 -5.43
N ASP A 35 -35.14 -18.52 -4.92
CA ASP A 35 -35.95 -17.36 -4.54
C ASP A 35 -35.26 -16.52 -3.45
N ILE A 36 -34.65 -17.17 -2.44
CA ILE A 36 -33.91 -16.48 -1.37
C ILE A 36 -32.67 -15.77 -1.94
N ILE A 37 -31.88 -16.44 -2.77
CA ILE A 37 -30.68 -15.85 -3.41
C ILE A 37 -31.05 -14.66 -4.31
N GLU A 38 -32.09 -14.75 -5.14
CA GLU A 38 -32.52 -13.64 -6.00
C GLU A 38 -32.99 -12.43 -5.17
N ASN A 39 -33.74 -12.65 -4.09
CA ASN A 39 -34.19 -11.57 -3.20
C ASN A 39 -33.03 -10.95 -2.39
N ILE A 40 -32.07 -11.74 -1.89
CA ILE A 40 -30.85 -11.22 -1.24
C ILE A 40 -30.03 -10.37 -2.22
N MET A 41 -29.81 -10.86 -3.44
CA MET A 41 -29.12 -10.10 -4.49
C MET A 41 -29.85 -8.78 -4.84
N HIS A 42 -31.19 -8.78 -4.77
CA HIS A 42 -31.98 -7.57 -4.95
C HIS A 42 -31.77 -6.56 -3.81
N LEU A 43 -31.77 -6.99 -2.55
CA LEU A 43 -31.49 -6.11 -1.41
C LEU A 43 -30.05 -5.56 -1.44
N MET A 44 -29.05 -6.38 -1.81
CA MET A 44 -27.67 -5.91 -2.03
C MET A 44 -27.60 -4.81 -3.10
N TYR A 45 -28.38 -4.96 -4.18
CA TYR A 45 -28.45 -3.95 -5.23
C TYR A 45 -29.09 -2.65 -4.74
N GLU A 46 -30.22 -2.72 -4.03
CA GLU A 46 -30.88 -1.53 -3.47
C GLU A 46 -30.00 -0.82 -2.45
N TYR A 47 -29.38 -1.55 -1.52
CA TYR A 47 -28.43 -0.99 -0.55
C TYR A 47 -27.29 -0.22 -1.24
N VAL A 48 -26.74 -0.77 -2.32
CA VAL A 48 -25.68 -0.12 -3.13
C VAL A 48 -26.19 1.08 -3.93
N GLN A 49 -27.45 1.11 -4.36
CA GLN A 49 -28.03 2.29 -5.03
C GLN A 49 -28.33 3.43 -4.05
N GLU A 50 -28.77 3.12 -2.83
CA GLU A 50 -29.05 4.13 -1.80
C GLU A 50 -27.77 4.65 -1.13
N ASN A 51 -26.79 3.77 -0.87
CA ASN A 51 -25.56 4.07 -0.13
C ASN A 51 -24.28 3.91 -0.98
N PRO A 52 -24.18 4.50 -2.20
CA PRO A 52 -23.09 4.24 -3.14
C PRO A 52 -21.72 4.82 -2.72
N ARG A 53 -21.60 5.46 -1.56
CA ARG A 53 -20.32 5.91 -0.99
C ARG A 53 -19.65 4.81 -0.19
N ASP A 54 -20.47 4.02 0.48
CA ASP A 54 -20.09 3.17 1.60
C ASP A 54 -19.26 1.98 1.10
N VAL A 55 -19.40 1.61 -0.18
CA VAL A 55 -18.51 0.73 -0.97
C VAL A 55 -17.01 1.08 -0.83
N SER A 56 -16.66 2.33 -0.49
CA SER A 56 -15.27 2.74 -0.24
C SER A 56 -14.74 2.43 1.16
N GLU A 57 -15.61 2.18 2.14
CA GLU A 57 -15.23 1.90 3.53
C GLU A 57 -14.72 0.46 3.70
N PRO A 58 -13.77 0.19 4.62
CA PRO A 58 -13.14 -1.14 4.75
C PRO A 58 -14.11 -2.27 5.09
N ASP A 59 -15.11 -1.94 5.91
CA ASP A 59 -16.16 -2.75 6.53
C ASP A 59 -17.47 -2.79 5.71
N PHE A 60 -17.43 -2.32 4.46
CA PHE A 60 -18.60 -2.25 3.58
C PHE A 60 -19.36 -3.58 3.41
N HIS A 61 -18.62 -4.68 3.22
CA HIS A 61 -19.22 -6.00 3.01
C HIS A 61 -20.01 -6.41 4.25
N ASP A 62 -19.32 -6.48 5.39
CA ASP A 62 -19.87 -6.84 6.69
C ASP A 62 -21.10 -5.99 7.03
N THR A 63 -21.01 -4.66 6.85
CA THR A 63 -22.12 -3.72 7.13
C THR A 63 -23.34 -3.95 6.23
N MET A 64 -23.14 -4.26 4.94
CA MET A 64 -24.21 -4.59 4.01
C MET A 64 -24.85 -5.95 4.36
N ILE A 65 -24.04 -6.93 4.75
CA ILE A 65 -24.48 -8.27 5.12
C ILE A 65 -25.27 -8.25 6.44
N GLU A 66 -24.77 -7.55 7.47
CA GLU A 66 -25.50 -7.31 8.73
C GLU A 66 -26.85 -6.63 8.46
N SER A 67 -26.88 -5.58 7.61
CA SER A 67 -28.12 -4.89 7.23
C SER A 67 -29.15 -5.82 6.58
N ILE A 68 -28.71 -6.79 5.77
CA ILE A 68 -29.58 -7.79 5.13
C ILE A 68 -30.06 -8.83 6.16
N LYS A 69 -29.18 -9.30 7.05
CA LYS A 69 -29.54 -10.23 8.14
C LYS A 69 -30.57 -9.61 9.10
N GLU A 70 -30.46 -8.31 9.42
CA GLU A 70 -31.47 -7.59 10.20
C GLU A 70 -32.84 -7.52 9.49
N LEU A 71 -32.88 -7.38 8.17
CA LEU A 71 -34.11 -7.35 7.38
C LEU A 71 -34.78 -8.74 7.26
N TYR A 72 -33.98 -9.81 7.15
CA TYR A 72 -34.48 -11.18 6.96
C TYR A 72 -34.82 -11.91 8.26
N SER A 73 -34.11 -11.65 9.37
CA SER A 73 -34.34 -12.33 10.65
C SER A 73 -35.83 -12.34 11.10
N PRO A 74 -36.61 -11.24 10.98
CA PRO A 74 -38.04 -11.24 11.30
C PRO A 74 -38.92 -12.11 10.38
N MET A 75 -38.44 -12.48 9.18
CA MET A 75 -39.17 -13.32 8.22
C MET A 75 -38.95 -14.81 8.46
N ILE A 76 -37.80 -15.22 9.02
CA ILE A 76 -37.42 -16.63 9.27
C ILE A 76 -37.89 -17.11 10.67
N VAL A 77 -38.00 -16.17 11.61
CA VAL A 77 -38.46 -16.42 12.99
C VAL A 77 -39.84 -17.13 13.10
N PRO A 78 -40.87 -16.86 12.26
CA PRO A 78 -42.16 -17.53 12.34
C PRO A 78 -42.10 -19.05 12.14
N GLU A 79 -41.33 -19.56 11.17
CA GLU A 79 -41.18 -20.98 10.88
C GLU A 79 -40.54 -21.70 12.07
N ILE A 80 -39.43 -21.15 12.59
CA ILE A 80 -38.66 -21.69 13.73
C ILE A 80 -39.56 -21.98 14.94
N TYR A 81 -40.51 -21.08 15.26
CA TYR A 81 -41.41 -21.25 16.40
C TYR A 81 -42.52 -22.30 16.22
N THR A 82 -42.69 -22.87 15.01
CA THR A 82 -43.75 -23.86 14.73
C THR A 82 -43.25 -25.28 14.49
N GLY A 83 -42.04 -25.45 13.93
CA GLY A 83 -41.50 -26.77 13.56
C GLY A 83 -40.92 -27.60 14.71
N GLY A 84 -40.43 -26.95 15.78
CA GLY A 84 -39.60 -27.63 16.80
C GLY A 84 -38.21 -28.03 16.27
N LEU A 85 -37.76 -27.34 15.23
CA LEU A 85 -36.48 -27.50 14.55
C LEU A 85 -35.34 -26.89 15.36
N ASP A 86 -34.09 -27.22 15.00
CA ASP A 86 -32.95 -26.47 15.50
C ASP A 86 -32.95 -25.06 14.88
N ARG A 87 -32.78 -24.06 15.73
CA ARG A 87 -32.68 -22.65 15.32
C ARG A 87 -31.35 -22.40 14.63
N ASP A 88 -30.29 -23.00 15.17
CA ASP A 88 -28.94 -22.54 14.88
C ASP A 88 -28.54 -23.03 13.47
N LYS A 89 -28.93 -24.26 13.11
CA LYS A 89 -28.86 -24.77 11.73
C LYS A 89 -29.57 -23.88 10.69
N ILE A 90 -30.77 -23.37 10.99
CA ILE A 90 -31.51 -22.52 10.03
C ILE A 90 -30.81 -21.16 9.85
N HIS A 91 -30.03 -20.70 10.83
CA HIS A 91 -29.14 -19.55 10.65
C HIS A 91 -27.88 -19.90 9.84
N ASP A 92 -27.26 -21.05 10.08
CA ASP A 92 -26.09 -21.52 9.31
C ASP A 92 -26.44 -21.72 7.82
N ASP A 93 -27.51 -22.46 7.52
CA ASP A 93 -28.01 -22.68 6.14
C ASP A 93 -28.36 -21.34 5.44
N PHE A 94 -28.89 -20.36 6.18
CA PHE A 94 -29.23 -19.04 5.62
C PHE A 94 -27.99 -18.14 5.41
N ASP A 95 -26.98 -18.27 6.25
CA ASP A 95 -25.70 -17.57 6.09
C ASP A 95 -24.93 -18.11 4.86
N ASP A 96 -24.97 -19.41 4.58
CA ASP A 96 -24.46 -20.00 3.33
C ASP A 96 -25.17 -19.44 2.09
N LEU A 97 -26.51 -19.29 2.12
CA LEU A 97 -27.27 -18.65 1.02
C LEU A 97 -26.90 -17.17 0.83
N ILE A 98 -26.58 -16.45 1.91
CA ILE A 98 -26.07 -15.08 1.85
C ILE A 98 -24.71 -15.02 1.15
N ASP A 99 -23.79 -15.92 1.48
CA ASP A 99 -22.45 -15.93 0.86
C ASP A 99 -22.52 -16.32 -0.62
N ILE A 100 -23.36 -17.28 -1.00
CA ILE A 100 -23.66 -17.62 -2.40
C ILE A 100 -24.23 -16.41 -3.14
N ALA A 101 -25.20 -15.70 -2.55
CA ALA A 101 -25.79 -14.50 -3.13
C ALA A 101 -24.78 -13.35 -3.25
N ALA A 102 -23.88 -13.18 -2.27
CA ALA A 102 -22.82 -12.19 -2.30
C ALA A 102 -21.81 -12.46 -3.41
N ASP A 103 -21.39 -13.72 -3.59
CA ASP A 103 -20.43 -14.11 -4.63
C ASP A 103 -21.05 -13.95 -6.04
N LEU A 104 -22.33 -14.28 -6.20
CA LEU A 104 -23.09 -14.00 -7.42
C LEU A 104 -23.27 -12.50 -7.67
N PHE A 105 -23.55 -11.70 -6.63
CA PHE A 105 -23.65 -10.25 -6.71
C PHE A 105 -22.33 -9.60 -7.15
N TYR A 106 -21.21 -9.96 -6.51
CA TYR A 106 -19.90 -9.38 -6.84
C TYR A 106 -19.37 -9.81 -8.23
N LYS A 107 -19.86 -10.94 -8.74
CA LYS A 107 -19.54 -11.47 -10.07
C LYS A 107 -20.37 -10.85 -11.20
N GLN A 108 -21.60 -10.43 -10.91
CA GLN A 108 -22.57 -9.97 -11.93
C GLN A 108 -22.84 -8.47 -11.90
N ILE A 109 -22.84 -7.82 -10.73
CA ILE A 109 -23.34 -6.44 -10.55
C ILE A 109 -22.19 -5.43 -10.43
N MET A 110 -21.28 -5.62 -9.47
CA MET A 110 -20.10 -4.76 -9.27
C MET A 110 -19.00 -5.55 -8.55
N PRO A 111 -17.70 -5.29 -8.78
CA PRO A 111 -16.66 -6.04 -8.10
C PRO A 111 -16.67 -5.82 -6.58
N CYS A 112 -16.27 -6.85 -5.84
CA CYS A 112 -15.92 -6.72 -4.43
C CYS A 112 -14.79 -5.70 -4.24
N ARG A 113 -14.64 -5.19 -3.01
CA ARG A 113 -13.74 -4.08 -2.70
C ARG A 113 -12.27 -4.43 -2.96
N SER A 114 -11.85 -5.63 -2.57
CA SER A 114 -10.53 -6.21 -2.82
C SER A 114 -10.60 -7.72 -2.66
N PHE A 115 -9.84 -8.48 -3.44
CA PHE A 115 -9.68 -9.92 -3.25
C PHE A 115 -8.62 -10.21 -2.18
N PRO A 116 -8.74 -11.28 -1.35
CA PRO A 116 -7.76 -11.62 -0.31
C PRO A 116 -6.32 -11.83 -0.78
N SER A 117 -6.10 -12.05 -2.09
CA SER A 117 -4.77 -12.11 -2.70
C SER A 117 -4.82 -11.72 -4.17
N THR A 118 -3.67 -11.39 -4.77
CA THR A 118 -3.58 -11.20 -6.21
C THR A 118 -3.56 -12.51 -6.99
N PHE A 119 -4.40 -12.60 -8.02
CA PHE A 119 -4.40 -13.71 -8.99
C PHE A 119 -4.55 -13.21 -10.44
N VAL A 120 -4.35 -14.12 -11.40
CA VAL A 120 -4.47 -13.86 -12.84
C VAL A 120 -5.89 -14.22 -13.30
N ARG A 121 -6.70 -13.22 -13.65
CA ARG A 121 -8.10 -13.41 -14.12
C ARG A 121 -8.22 -13.99 -15.53
N SER A 122 -7.13 -14.03 -16.29
CA SER A 122 -7.10 -14.58 -17.66
C SER A 122 -5.67 -14.99 -18.01
N ALA A 123 -5.34 -16.28 -17.87
CA ALA A 123 -3.97 -16.79 -18.05
C ALA A 123 -3.46 -16.64 -19.50
N SER A 124 -4.38 -16.75 -20.48
CA SER A 124 -4.10 -16.66 -21.91
C SER A 124 -5.02 -15.61 -22.57
N PRO A 125 -4.73 -14.30 -22.42
CA PRO A 125 -5.50 -13.25 -23.09
C PRO A 125 -5.37 -13.37 -24.61
N SER A 126 -6.46 -13.09 -25.34
CA SER A 126 -6.45 -13.13 -26.81
C SER A 126 -5.51 -12.07 -27.40
N GLN A 127 -5.02 -12.31 -28.63
CA GLN A 127 -4.19 -11.33 -29.34
C GLN A 127 -4.91 -9.99 -29.53
N GLU A 128 -6.24 -10.01 -29.71
CA GLU A 128 -7.10 -8.82 -29.77
C GLU A 128 -7.12 -8.06 -28.44
N LYS A 129 -7.27 -8.76 -27.30
CA LYS A 129 -7.20 -8.16 -25.97
C LYS A 129 -5.83 -7.54 -25.71
N LEU A 130 -4.74 -8.21 -26.09
CA LEU A 130 -3.38 -7.67 -25.97
C LEU A 130 -3.13 -6.46 -26.88
N ALA A 131 -3.63 -6.46 -28.11
CA ALA A 131 -3.54 -5.30 -29.00
C ALA A 131 -4.33 -4.10 -28.46
N PHE A 132 -5.51 -4.34 -27.89
CA PHE A 132 -6.33 -3.33 -27.23
C PHE A 132 -5.62 -2.71 -26.02
N PHE A 133 -5.12 -3.52 -25.07
CA PHE A 133 -4.36 -3.01 -23.93
C PHE A 133 -3.07 -2.31 -24.35
N LYS A 134 -2.37 -2.81 -25.39
CA LYS A 134 -1.19 -2.11 -25.91
C LYS A 134 -1.56 -0.73 -26.45
N THR A 135 -2.64 -0.62 -27.21
CA THR A 135 -3.13 0.66 -27.74
C THR A 135 -3.49 1.64 -26.61
N LYS A 136 -4.04 1.15 -25.48
CA LYS A 136 -4.23 1.95 -24.27
C LYS A 136 -2.91 2.43 -23.67
N LEU A 137 -1.94 1.54 -23.43
CA LEU A 137 -0.65 1.94 -22.84
C LEU A 137 0.15 2.89 -23.75
N ASP A 138 0.16 2.66 -25.07
CA ASP A 138 0.77 3.54 -26.07
C ASP A 138 0.09 4.94 -26.05
N TYR A 139 -1.23 5.00 -25.87
CA TYR A 139 -1.99 6.26 -25.71
C TYR A 139 -1.68 6.98 -24.39
N LEU A 140 -1.64 6.27 -23.25
CA LEU A 140 -1.26 6.85 -21.96
C LEU A 140 0.18 7.39 -22.00
N ALA A 141 1.11 6.65 -22.58
CA ALA A 141 2.50 7.07 -22.76
C ALA A 141 2.63 8.31 -23.67
N ALA A 142 1.70 8.52 -24.61
CA ALA A 142 1.66 9.69 -25.49
C ALA A 142 1.00 10.94 -24.87
N LYS A 143 0.32 10.82 -23.71
CA LYS A 143 -0.24 11.99 -23.01
C LYS A 143 0.88 12.89 -22.46
N PRO A 144 0.70 14.23 -22.44
CA PRO A 144 1.64 15.14 -21.79
C PRO A 144 1.80 14.81 -20.31
N GLN A 145 2.98 14.31 -19.94
CA GLN A 145 3.35 13.95 -18.58
C GLN A 145 4.57 14.80 -18.20
N PRO A 146 4.40 15.89 -17.42
CA PRO A 146 5.53 16.70 -16.97
C PRO A 146 6.53 15.86 -16.17
N GLU A 147 7.83 16.10 -16.36
CA GLU A 147 8.89 15.41 -15.60
C GLU A 147 8.69 15.64 -14.09
N GLN A 148 8.83 14.58 -13.30
CA GLN A 148 8.43 14.60 -11.90
C GLN A 148 9.26 15.61 -11.08
N ARG A 149 8.62 16.26 -10.09
CA ARG A 149 9.24 17.30 -9.24
C ARG A 149 9.73 18.55 -10.00
N THR A 150 9.35 18.73 -11.27
CA THR A 150 9.54 20.00 -11.98
C THR A 150 8.46 21.02 -11.63
N ASP A 151 8.78 22.29 -11.88
CA ASP A 151 7.87 23.43 -11.83
C ASP A 151 6.57 23.18 -12.64
N GLU A 152 6.71 22.57 -13.82
CA GLU A 152 5.62 22.20 -14.73
C GLU A 152 4.73 21.11 -14.14
N TRP A 153 5.31 20.13 -13.43
CA TRP A 153 4.58 19.08 -12.71
C TRP A 153 3.77 19.65 -11.54
N TYR A 154 4.32 20.59 -10.77
CA TYR A 154 3.57 21.30 -9.72
C TYR A 154 2.45 22.19 -10.31
N LYS A 155 2.73 22.92 -11.40
CA LYS A 155 1.72 23.71 -12.14
C LYS A 155 0.57 22.84 -12.67
N PHE A 156 0.87 21.64 -13.16
CA PHE A 156 -0.12 20.67 -13.63
C PHE A 156 -0.98 20.13 -12.48
N ARG A 157 -0.37 19.54 -11.44
CA ARG A 157 -1.08 18.98 -10.27
C ARG A 157 -1.87 19.99 -9.43
N HIS A 158 -1.51 21.27 -9.47
CA HIS A 158 -2.30 22.32 -8.81
C HIS A 158 -3.65 22.57 -9.49
N ASN A 159 -3.77 22.25 -10.78
CA ASN A 159 -5.01 22.38 -11.54
C ASN A 159 -5.85 21.10 -11.57
N LEU A 160 -5.55 20.16 -10.66
CA LEU A 160 -6.19 18.85 -10.56
C LEU A 160 -6.51 18.52 -9.09
N ILE A 161 -7.64 17.86 -8.86
CA ILE A 161 -7.79 16.93 -7.75
C ILE A 161 -7.03 15.67 -8.17
N THR A 162 -6.06 15.25 -7.38
CA THR A 162 -5.24 14.07 -7.69
C THR A 162 -5.80 12.86 -6.96
N ALA A 163 -5.68 11.67 -7.54
CA ALA A 163 -6.17 10.43 -6.92
C ALA A 163 -5.78 10.30 -5.43
N SER A 164 -4.54 10.69 -5.08
CA SER A 164 -4.01 10.70 -3.70
C SER A 164 -4.64 11.70 -2.71
N ASN A 165 -5.35 12.74 -3.18
CA ASN A 165 -6.06 13.71 -2.32
C ASN A 165 -7.59 13.71 -2.53
N ALA A 166 -8.10 12.97 -3.51
CA ALA A 166 -9.51 12.92 -3.86
C ALA A 166 -10.41 12.34 -2.74
N PHE A 167 -9.89 11.43 -1.90
CA PHE A 167 -10.64 10.90 -0.75
C PHE A 167 -11.15 12.01 0.19
N LYS A 168 -10.40 13.12 0.31
CA LYS A 168 -10.79 14.30 1.09
C LYS A 168 -12.12 14.93 0.66
N ALA A 169 -12.56 14.71 -0.58
CA ALA A 169 -13.84 15.20 -1.10
C ALA A 169 -15.05 14.41 -0.57
N PHE A 170 -14.84 13.18 -0.11
CA PHE A 170 -15.86 12.29 0.48
C PHE A 170 -15.85 12.32 2.00
N GLU A 171 -14.75 12.75 2.59
CA GLU A 171 -14.58 12.96 4.02
C GLU A 171 -15.42 14.11 4.59
N ASN A 172 -15.36 14.28 5.92
CA ASN A 172 -16.07 15.33 6.64
C ASN A 172 -15.70 16.77 6.17
N ALA A 173 -16.55 17.74 6.52
CA ALA A 173 -16.43 19.12 6.07
C ALA A 173 -15.10 19.82 6.39
N ASN A 174 -14.37 19.42 7.45
CA ASN A 174 -13.05 19.99 7.73
C ASN A 174 -11.99 19.50 6.71
N THR A 175 -12.05 18.22 6.35
CA THR A 175 -11.16 17.61 5.34
C THR A 175 -11.48 18.15 3.94
N GLN A 176 -12.77 18.37 3.63
CA GLN A 176 -13.19 19.06 2.40
C GLN A 176 -12.69 20.51 2.37
N ASN A 177 -12.84 21.26 3.47
CA ASN A 177 -12.32 22.62 3.61
C ASN A 177 -10.79 22.67 3.42
N GLN A 178 -10.06 21.70 3.96
CA GLN A 178 -8.62 21.57 3.76
C GLN A 178 -8.28 21.38 2.28
N LEU A 179 -8.92 20.45 1.56
CA LEU A 179 -8.69 20.25 0.11
C LEU A 179 -8.98 21.53 -0.68
N ILE A 180 -10.09 22.21 -0.38
CA ILE A 180 -10.45 23.47 -1.06
C ILE A 180 -9.39 24.55 -0.78
N TYR A 181 -8.99 24.72 0.49
CA TYR A 181 -7.99 25.71 0.90
C TYR A 181 -6.62 25.44 0.26
N GLU A 182 -6.14 24.20 0.28
CA GLU A 182 -4.88 23.76 -0.36
C GLU A 182 -4.87 24.08 -1.86
N LYS A 183 -5.96 23.78 -2.59
CA LYS A 183 -6.07 24.07 -4.03
C LYS A 183 -6.45 25.53 -4.34
N CYS A 184 -6.79 26.36 -3.36
CA CYS A 184 -6.99 27.81 -3.53
C CYS A 184 -5.75 28.65 -3.17
N GLN A 185 -4.80 28.12 -2.39
CA GLN A 185 -3.51 28.79 -2.18
C GLN A 185 -2.81 29.01 -3.52
N PRO A 186 -2.15 30.17 -3.75
CA PRO A 186 -1.22 30.31 -4.86
C PRO A 186 -0.12 29.24 -4.78
N LEU A 187 0.32 28.72 -5.92
CA LEU A 187 1.59 28.01 -6.02
C LEU A 187 2.71 28.93 -5.54
N SER A 188 3.16 28.72 -4.30
CA SER A 188 4.27 29.50 -3.75
C SER A 188 5.58 29.02 -4.37
N ALA A 189 6.56 29.91 -4.49
CA ALA A 189 7.92 29.59 -4.94
C ALA A 189 8.70 28.85 -3.83
N GLN A 190 8.18 27.71 -3.37
CA GLN A 190 8.79 26.85 -2.36
C GLN A 190 10.06 26.15 -2.85
N GLY A 191 10.32 26.13 -4.16
CA GLY A 191 11.56 25.60 -4.75
C GLY A 191 12.83 26.41 -4.46
N ASP A 192 12.71 27.71 -4.14
CA ASP A 192 13.85 28.64 -3.96
C ASP A 192 14.42 28.68 -2.53
N LYS A 193 13.82 27.95 -1.58
CA LYS A 193 14.47 27.70 -0.28
C LYS A 193 15.29 26.42 -0.38
N PHE A 194 16.52 26.45 0.16
CA PHE A 194 17.36 25.26 0.36
C PHE A 194 16.66 24.30 1.34
N SER A 195 15.77 23.47 0.81
CA SER A 195 14.95 22.55 1.57
C SER A 195 15.79 21.37 2.04
N TYR A 196 16.09 21.35 3.34
CA TYR A 196 16.63 20.17 4.00
C TYR A 196 15.59 19.05 3.92
N VAL A 197 15.88 18.01 3.14
CA VAL A 197 15.01 16.83 3.04
C VAL A 197 15.15 16.01 4.32
N ASN A 198 14.07 15.89 5.09
CA ASN A 198 14.05 15.03 6.27
C ASN A 198 13.85 13.57 5.82
N VAL A 199 14.96 12.84 5.81
CA VAL A 199 15.05 11.44 5.35
C VAL A 199 14.38 10.43 6.29
N ASP A 200 14.04 10.85 7.51
CA ASP A 200 13.43 10.01 8.55
C ASP A 200 11.89 10.10 8.54
N THR A 201 11.30 10.81 7.56
CA THR A 201 9.85 10.92 7.42
C THR A 201 9.22 9.67 6.79
N PRO A 202 7.99 9.26 7.18
CA PRO A 202 7.26 8.18 6.50
C PRO A 202 6.99 8.44 5.01
N PHE A 203 6.97 9.72 4.60
CA PHE A 203 6.89 10.10 3.19
C PHE A 203 8.18 9.76 2.44
N HIS A 204 9.33 10.18 2.97
CA HIS A 204 10.64 9.84 2.40
C HIS A 204 10.92 8.32 2.47
N TRP A 205 10.44 7.63 3.50
CA TRP A 205 10.46 6.17 3.58
C TRP A 205 9.73 5.51 2.41
N GLY A 206 8.54 6.03 2.07
CA GLY A 206 7.81 5.69 0.86
C GLY A 206 8.68 5.79 -0.39
N GLN A 207 9.17 7.00 -0.68
CA GLN A 207 10.02 7.31 -1.84
C GLN A 207 11.31 6.45 -1.90
N LYS A 208 11.92 6.16 -0.75
CA LYS A 208 13.15 5.38 -0.62
C LYS A 208 12.95 3.89 -0.92
N TYR A 209 11.79 3.32 -0.60
CA TYR A 209 11.56 1.87 -0.76
C TYR A 209 10.73 1.48 -1.99
N GLU A 210 10.03 2.42 -2.63
CA GLU A 210 9.21 2.17 -3.82
C GLU A 210 9.99 1.44 -4.95
N PRO A 211 11.25 1.80 -5.29
CA PRO A 211 12.06 1.04 -6.26
C PRO A 211 12.39 -0.39 -5.83
N VAL A 212 12.44 -0.67 -4.51
CA VAL A 212 12.71 -2.02 -3.97
C VAL A 212 11.46 -2.88 -4.06
N SER A 213 10.30 -2.35 -3.68
CA SER A 213 9.00 -3.02 -3.80
C SER A 213 8.64 -3.31 -5.27
N VAL A 214 9.01 -2.40 -6.18
CA VAL A 214 8.99 -2.64 -7.63
C VAL A 214 9.86 -3.84 -8.03
N MET A 215 11.13 -3.88 -7.61
CA MET A 215 12.03 -4.99 -7.94
C MET A 215 11.51 -6.32 -7.39
N TYR A 216 10.92 -6.31 -6.19
CA TYR A 216 10.27 -7.46 -5.59
C TYR A 216 9.09 -7.94 -6.45
N TYR A 217 8.17 -7.05 -6.80
CA TYR A 217 7.00 -7.36 -7.64
C TYR A 217 7.38 -7.90 -9.03
N GLU A 218 8.38 -7.29 -9.69
CA GLU A 218 8.88 -7.73 -11.01
C GLU A 218 9.58 -9.10 -10.96
N ASN A 219 10.18 -9.45 -9.81
CA ASN A 219 10.77 -10.77 -9.57
C ASN A 219 9.70 -11.82 -9.25
N GLU A 220 8.88 -11.57 -8.22
CA GLU A 220 7.83 -12.46 -7.70
C GLU A 220 6.85 -12.89 -8.80
N TYR A 221 6.29 -11.91 -9.53
CA TYR A 221 5.33 -12.18 -10.60
C TYR A 221 5.97 -12.32 -11.98
N ASN A 222 7.31 -12.35 -12.04
CA ASN A 222 8.13 -12.58 -13.24
C ASN A 222 7.63 -11.75 -14.43
N THR A 223 7.75 -10.43 -14.31
CA THR A 223 7.12 -9.47 -15.23
C THR A 223 7.83 -8.11 -15.18
N ARG A 224 7.39 -7.12 -15.98
CA ARG A 224 7.96 -5.76 -16.01
C ARG A 224 6.88 -4.70 -15.91
N VAL A 225 7.18 -3.64 -15.17
CA VAL A 225 6.27 -2.54 -14.86
C VAL A 225 6.85 -1.24 -15.45
N GLY A 226 6.05 -0.57 -16.28
CA GLY A 226 6.35 0.73 -16.82
C GLY A 226 6.07 1.87 -15.84
N ASP A 227 6.78 2.97 -16.06
CA ASP A 227 6.68 4.23 -15.32
C ASP A 227 5.75 5.19 -16.08
N PHE A 228 4.85 5.88 -15.37
CA PHE A 228 3.79 6.71 -15.97
C PHE A 228 3.51 7.95 -15.11
N GLY A 229 3.68 9.14 -15.69
CA GLY A 229 3.65 10.42 -14.99
C GLY A 229 2.25 10.85 -14.53
N CYS A 230 2.08 12.16 -14.31
CA CYS A 230 0.75 12.67 -14.00
C CYS A 230 -0.12 12.69 -15.27
N ILE A 231 -1.13 11.82 -15.29
CA ILE A 231 -2.10 11.64 -16.37
C ILE A 231 -3.37 12.40 -16.00
N GLN A 232 -3.87 13.24 -16.90
CA GLN A 232 -5.17 13.90 -16.77
C GLN A 232 -6.28 13.02 -17.35
N HIS A 233 -7.46 13.05 -16.72
CA HIS A 233 -8.64 12.31 -17.14
C HIS A 233 -9.32 13.01 -18.33
N ASP A 234 -9.65 12.26 -19.39
CA ASP A 234 -10.09 12.86 -20.67
C ASP A 234 -11.48 13.52 -20.63
N GLN A 235 -12.44 12.92 -19.91
CA GLN A 235 -13.78 13.50 -19.71
C GLN A 235 -13.82 14.53 -18.57
N PHE A 236 -13.13 14.28 -17.47
CA PHE A 236 -13.16 15.12 -16.26
C PHE A 236 -11.81 15.79 -16.06
N SER A 237 -11.55 16.87 -16.81
CA SER A 237 -10.24 17.55 -16.84
C SER A 237 -9.74 18.11 -15.50
N PHE A 238 -10.59 18.14 -14.46
CA PHE A 238 -10.19 18.48 -13.09
C PHE A 238 -9.64 17.29 -12.29
N LEU A 239 -9.65 16.07 -12.85
CA LEU A 239 -9.09 14.86 -12.23
C LEU A 239 -7.77 14.47 -12.88
N GLY A 240 -6.83 14.00 -12.05
CA GLY A 240 -5.61 13.37 -12.53
C GLY A 240 -5.07 12.28 -11.61
N ALA A 241 -4.24 11.42 -12.17
CA ALA A 241 -3.66 10.26 -11.52
C ALA A 241 -2.16 10.19 -11.77
N SER A 242 -1.44 9.60 -10.83
CA SER A 242 -0.11 9.03 -11.05
C SER A 242 -0.16 7.63 -10.44
N PRO A 243 -0.12 6.56 -11.24
CA PRO A 243 0.07 5.21 -10.72
C PRO A 243 1.55 4.97 -10.39
N ASP A 244 1.84 4.24 -9.32
CA ASP A 244 3.23 3.90 -8.96
C ASP A 244 3.86 2.93 -10.00
N GLY A 245 3.02 2.28 -10.84
CA GLY A 245 3.40 1.79 -12.16
C GLY A 245 2.27 1.10 -12.93
N ILE A 246 2.52 0.70 -14.19
CA ILE A 246 1.60 -0.14 -14.98
C ILE A 246 2.38 -1.24 -15.72
N ASN A 247 1.96 -2.49 -15.58
CA ASN A 247 2.57 -3.66 -16.22
C ASN A 247 2.57 -3.54 -17.75
N ASN A 248 3.75 -3.65 -18.37
CA ASN A 248 3.95 -3.48 -19.81
C ASN A 248 4.70 -4.66 -20.48
N ASP A 249 4.77 -5.81 -19.82
CA ASP A 249 5.49 -6.99 -20.32
C ASP A 249 4.66 -7.83 -21.31
N LEU A 250 4.88 -7.61 -22.61
CA LEU A 250 4.29 -8.41 -23.68
C LEU A 250 4.82 -9.85 -23.77
N SER A 251 5.95 -10.17 -23.12
CA SER A 251 6.49 -11.55 -23.04
C SER A 251 5.83 -12.38 -21.93
N ARG A 252 5.25 -11.71 -20.94
CA ARG A 252 4.52 -12.31 -19.80
C ARG A 252 3.10 -11.72 -19.70
N PRO A 253 2.24 -11.98 -20.70
CA PRO A 253 0.99 -11.24 -20.92
C PRO A 253 -0.11 -11.43 -19.85
N SER A 254 0.07 -12.33 -18.88
CA SER A 254 -0.92 -12.67 -17.85
C SER A 254 -1.28 -11.52 -16.90
N ARG A 255 -0.42 -10.51 -16.78
CA ARG A 255 -0.65 -9.28 -16.01
C ARG A 255 -0.55 -8.00 -16.87
N PHE A 256 -0.43 -8.12 -18.20
CA PHE A 256 -0.19 -6.98 -19.09
C PHE A 256 -1.35 -5.97 -19.05
N GLY A 257 -1.03 -4.69 -18.82
CA GLY A 257 -2.02 -3.63 -18.63
C GLY A 257 -2.59 -3.53 -17.21
N ARG A 258 -2.16 -4.36 -16.26
CA ARG A 258 -2.53 -4.21 -14.84
C ARG A 258 -1.72 -3.11 -14.17
N MET A 259 -2.38 -2.28 -13.38
CA MET A 259 -1.78 -1.21 -12.59
C MET A 259 -1.12 -1.74 -11.31
N LEU A 260 -0.14 -1.00 -10.77
CA LEU A 260 0.51 -1.28 -9.49
C LEU A 260 0.45 -0.01 -8.62
N GLU A 261 0.04 -0.18 -7.37
CA GLU A 261 -0.01 0.84 -6.32
C GLU A 261 0.76 0.32 -5.10
N ILE A 262 1.72 1.08 -4.57
CA ILE A 262 2.71 0.60 -3.59
C ILE A 262 2.65 1.40 -2.30
N LYS A 263 2.55 0.74 -1.15
CA LYS A 263 2.64 1.42 0.15
C LYS A 263 3.70 0.76 1.04
N ASN A 264 4.83 1.45 1.17
CA ASN A 264 5.93 1.04 2.04
C ASN A 264 5.60 1.47 3.47
N ILE A 265 5.14 0.51 4.28
CA ILE A 265 4.56 0.75 5.59
C ILE A 265 5.64 0.93 6.67
N VAL A 266 5.38 1.88 7.57
CA VAL A 266 6.20 2.12 8.78
C VAL A 266 5.42 1.75 10.06
N ASN A 267 4.19 2.27 10.21
CA ASN A 267 3.47 2.27 11.49
C ASN A 267 2.08 1.61 11.47
N ARG A 268 1.56 1.15 10.33
CA ARG A 268 0.26 0.43 10.28
C ARG A 268 0.49 -1.08 10.29
N GLU A 269 -0.47 -1.82 10.81
CA GLU A 269 -0.55 -3.27 10.59
C GLU A 269 -0.99 -3.54 9.16
N ILE A 270 -0.37 -4.55 8.52
CA ILE A 270 -0.72 -4.99 7.16
C ILE A 270 -1.77 -6.10 7.32
N ASP A 271 -3.03 -5.71 7.16
CA ASP A 271 -4.24 -6.54 7.32
C ASP A 271 -4.73 -7.13 5.99
N GLY A 272 -4.15 -6.73 4.86
CA GLY A 272 -4.62 -7.09 3.51
C GLY A 272 -5.87 -6.32 3.05
N ILE A 273 -6.42 -5.42 3.88
CA ILE A 273 -7.59 -4.61 3.56
C ILE A 273 -7.12 -3.21 3.18
N PRO A 274 -7.25 -2.77 1.91
CA PRO A 274 -6.85 -1.43 1.52
C PRO A 274 -7.65 -0.39 2.31
N LYS A 275 -6.99 0.60 2.92
CA LYS A 275 -7.71 1.72 3.53
C LYS A 275 -8.59 2.46 2.52
N LYS A 276 -9.67 3.08 2.98
CA LYS A 276 -10.53 3.99 2.18
C LYS A 276 -9.73 4.99 1.34
N GLU A 277 -8.72 5.64 1.93
CA GLU A 277 -7.84 6.61 1.26
C GLU A 277 -7.12 5.99 0.04
N TYR A 278 -6.56 4.78 0.18
CA TYR A 278 -5.85 4.07 -0.88
C TYR A 278 -6.81 3.44 -1.90
N TRP A 279 -7.96 2.93 -1.46
CA TRP A 279 -8.96 2.35 -2.35
C TRP A 279 -9.55 3.40 -3.29
N ILE A 280 -9.94 4.57 -2.77
CA ILE A 280 -10.41 5.70 -3.57
C ILE A 280 -9.33 6.17 -4.56
N GLN A 281 -8.06 6.18 -4.13
CA GLN A 281 -6.93 6.48 -5.02
C GLN A 281 -6.86 5.48 -6.18
N MET A 282 -6.87 4.17 -5.92
CA MET A 282 -6.81 3.13 -6.95
C MET A 282 -8.00 3.18 -7.92
N GLN A 283 -9.22 3.40 -7.41
CA GLN A 283 -10.39 3.56 -8.28
C GLN A 283 -10.22 4.73 -9.25
N LEU A 284 -9.71 5.87 -8.77
CA LEU A 284 -9.49 7.05 -9.61
C LEU A 284 -8.28 6.93 -10.54
N GLN A 285 -7.23 6.19 -10.17
CA GLN A 285 -6.13 5.88 -11.08
C GLN A 285 -6.60 4.96 -12.21
N MET A 286 -7.31 3.87 -11.90
CA MET A 286 -7.88 2.96 -12.90
C MET A 286 -8.89 3.66 -13.82
N GLU A 287 -9.74 4.54 -13.29
CA GLU A 287 -10.68 5.34 -14.07
C GLU A 287 -9.94 6.32 -15.01
N THR A 288 -8.99 7.10 -14.47
CA THR A 288 -8.23 8.11 -15.22
C THR A 288 -7.34 7.50 -16.33
N CYS A 289 -6.84 6.28 -16.12
CA CYS A 289 -6.03 5.55 -17.09
C CYS A 289 -6.85 4.64 -18.02
N ASP A 290 -8.17 4.56 -17.82
CA ASP A 290 -9.08 3.57 -18.43
C ASP A 290 -8.55 2.12 -18.36
N LEU A 291 -8.11 1.69 -17.18
CA LEU A 291 -7.72 0.30 -16.90
C LEU A 291 -8.76 -0.36 -15.98
N ASP A 292 -8.73 -1.69 -15.84
CA ASP A 292 -9.76 -2.45 -15.11
C ASP A 292 -9.25 -3.18 -13.86
N GLU A 293 -7.93 -3.28 -13.69
CA GLU A 293 -7.26 -4.08 -12.64
C GLU A 293 -6.05 -3.33 -12.05
N CYS A 294 -5.91 -3.34 -10.73
CA CYS A 294 -4.75 -2.83 -9.99
C CYS A 294 -4.34 -3.84 -8.90
N ASP A 295 -3.05 -4.17 -8.82
CA ASP A 295 -2.51 -4.86 -7.64
C ASP A 295 -2.08 -3.80 -6.61
N PHE A 296 -2.55 -3.96 -5.37
CA PHE A 296 -2.18 -3.14 -4.23
C PHE A 296 -1.12 -3.87 -3.41
N LEU A 297 0.09 -3.32 -3.38
CA LEU A 297 1.27 -3.91 -2.74
C LEU A 297 1.65 -3.14 -1.48
N GLU A 298 1.40 -3.75 -0.31
CA GLU A 298 1.93 -3.26 0.96
C GLU A 298 3.18 -4.05 1.35
N THR A 299 4.21 -3.35 1.82
CA THR A 299 5.49 -3.94 2.21
C THR A 299 6.03 -3.27 3.46
N ARG A 300 6.51 -4.05 4.45
CA ARG A 300 7.25 -3.53 5.61
C ARG A 300 8.73 -3.86 5.47
N PHE A 301 9.57 -2.83 5.45
CA PHE A 301 11.02 -2.98 5.48
C PHE A 301 11.55 -2.72 6.90
N GLN A 302 12.69 -3.32 7.22
CA GLN A 302 13.46 -3.03 8.43
C GLN A 302 14.92 -2.75 8.05
N GLU A 303 15.50 -1.65 8.52
CA GLU A 303 16.95 -1.41 8.42
C GLU A 303 17.69 -2.18 9.51
N TYR A 304 18.86 -2.76 9.20
CA TYR A 304 19.75 -3.34 10.20
C TYR A 304 20.59 -2.23 10.88
N GLU A 305 20.91 -2.39 12.17
CA GLU A 305 21.75 -1.44 12.90
C GLU A 305 23.21 -1.46 12.42
N SER A 306 23.73 -2.63 12.06
CA SER A 306 25.07 -2.79 11.49
C SER A 306 25.13 -3.73 10.28
N GLU A 307 26.21 -3.56 9.50
CA GLU A 307 26.61 -4.47 8.43
C GLU A 307 26.85 -5.91 8.94
N ALA A 308 27.37 -6.06 10.17
CA ALA A 308 27.61 -7.38 10.75
C ALA A 308 26.29 -8.15 11.00
N ASP A 309 25.23 -7.46 11.43
CA ASP A 309 23.92 -8.09 11.65
C ASP A 309 23.31 -8.56 10.33
N TYR A 310 23.45 -7.78 9.26
CA TYR A 310 23.03 -8.16 7.90
C TYR A 310 23.76 -9.41 7.38
N PHE A 311 25.07 -9.54 7.65
CA PHE A 311 25.85 -10.72 7.25
C PHE A 311 25.60 -11.95 8.14
N LEU A 312 25.18 -11.76 9.40
CA LEU A 312 24.85 -12.86 10.32
C LEU A 312 23.42 -13.40 10.11
N ASP A 313 22.46 -12.54 9.73
CA ASP A 313 21.09 -12.93 9.42
C ASP A 313 20.97 -13.47 7.98
N GLY A 314 21.49 -14.68 7.75
CA GLY A 314 21.20 -15.46 6.54
C GLY A 314 22.35 -16.36 6.10
N ASN A 315 22.01 -17.43 5.37
CA ASN A 315 23.01 -18.33 4.77
C ASN A 315 23.63 -17.78 3.48
N ASN A 316 23.16 -16.62 2.98
CA ASN A 316 23.61 -15.97 1.76
C ASN A 316 23.45 -14.43 1.86
N PHE A 317 23.76 -13.72 0.77
CA PHE A 317 23.74 -12.26 0.69
C PHE A 317 22.38 -11.63 0.31
N THR A 318 21.35 -12.44 0.02
CA THR A 318 20.08 -12.00 -0.60
C THR A 318 18.82 -12.37 0.19
N THR A 319 18.91 -13.33 1.12
CA THR A 319 17.80 -13.76 2.00
C THR A 319 18.22 -13.90 3.47
N THR A 320 17.29 -13.65 4.39
CA THR A 320 17.47 -13.82 5.84
C THR A 320 17.49 -15.30 6.27
N LEU A 321 17.72 -15.58 7.56
CA LEU A 321 17.59 -16.95 8.09
C LEU A 321 16.16 -17.53 7.96
N LYS A 322 15.15 -16.68 7.76
CA LYS A 322 13.75 -17.09 7.52
C LYS A 322 13.40 -17.24 6.03
N GLY A 323 14.28 -16.81 5.12
CA GLY A 323 13.98 -16.70 3.69
C GLY A 323 13.33 -15.37 3.26
N GLU A 324 13.21 -14.38 4.16
CA GLU A 324 12.79 -13.01 3.79
C GLU A 324 13.83 -12.39 2.85
N TRP A 325 13.44 -11.55 1.89
CA TRP A 325 14.42 -10.84 1.03
C TRP A 325 15.21 -9.80 1.82
N LYS A 326 16.52 -9.69 1.58
CA LYS A 326 17.39 -8.64 2.10
C LYS A 326 18.29 -8.03 1.03
N GLY A 327 18.73 -6.79 1.23
CA GLY A 327 19.56 -6.08 0.27
C GLY A 327 20.23 -4.82 0.83
N VAL A 328 20.84 -4.06 -0.10
CA VAL A 328 21.62 -2.85 0.21
C VAL A 328 21.16 -1.69 -0.66
N ILE A 329 21.09 -0.49 -0.08
CA ILE A 329 20.94 0.78 -0.80
C ILE A 329 22.15 1.65 -0.47
N MET A 330 22.92 2.07 -1.46
CA MET A 330 24.01 3.03 -1.27
C MET A 330 23.40 4.44 -1.19
N TYR A 331 23.64 5.15 -0.09
CA TYR A 331 23.10 6.49 0.15
C TYR A 331 24.20 7.55 -0.07
N PHE A 332 23.92 8.48 -0.98
CA PHE A 332 24.77 9.63 -1.31
C PHE A 332 24.03 10.95 -1.05
N SER A 333 24.80 12.02 -0.82
CA SER A 333 24.33 13.40 -0.91
C SER A 333 24.84 14.05 -2.20
N THR A 334 23.95 14.75 -2.92
CA THR A 334 24.35 15.56 -4.07
C THR A 334 25.09 16.83 -3.61
N PRO A 335 25.82 17.54 -4.49
CA PRO A 335 26.48 18.80 -4.14
C PRO A 335 25.53 19.89 -3.58
N GLU A 336 24.24 19.77 -3.87
CA GLU A 336 23.16 20.66 -3.40
C GLU A 336 22.56 20.21 -2.04
N GLY A 337 23.13 19.19 -1.40
CA GLY A 337 22.66 18.65 -0.12
C GLY A 337 21.43 17.76 -0.19
N ARG A 338 21.03 17.31 -1.40
CA ARG A 338 19.83 16.46 -1.58
C ARG A 338 20.19 14.99 -1.47
N PRO A 339 19.29 14.13 -0.93
CA PRO A 339 19.53 12.70 -0.86
C PRO A 339 19.43 12.02 -2.23
N TYR A 340 20.32 11.07 -2.51
CA TYR A 340 20.37 10.25 -3.71
C TYR A 340 20.65 8.79 -3.35
N TYR A 341 19.94 7.86 -3.98
CA TYR A 341 19.96 6.44 -3.63
C TYR A 341 20.29 5.56 -4.84
N VAL A 342 21.16 4.58 -4.64
CA VAL A 342 21.48 3.55 -5.63
C VAL A 342 21.13 2.18 -5.05
N TYR A 343 20.30 1.44 -5.76
CA TYR A 343 19.70 0.20 -5.27
C TYR A 343 20.46 -1.02 -5.80
N LYS A 344 20.88 -1.93 -4.90
CA LYS A 344 21.40 -3.24 -5.27
C LYS A 344 20.28 -4.07 -5.93
N PRO A 345 20.50 -4.70 -7.09
CA PRO A 345 19.57 -5.70 -7.64
C PRO A 345 19.36 -6.87 -6.66
N LEU A 346 18.12 -7.36 -6.50
CA LEU A 346 17.77 -8.35 -5.48
C LEU A 346 18.65 -9.60 -5.51
N THR A 347 18.80 -10.21 -6.70
CA THR A 347 19.49 -11.50 -6.90
C THR A 347 21.02 -11.42 -6.92
N MET A 348 21.61 -10.22 -6.92
CA MET A 348 23.07 -10.01 -6.96
C MET A 348 23.75 -10.62 -5.73
N ASP A 349 24.83 -11.38 -5.93
CA ASP A 349 25.62 -11.99 -4.83
C ASP A 349 26.66 -11.02 -4.23
N THR A 350 27.48 -11.50 -3.28
CA THR A 350 28.52 -10.69 -2.61
C THR A 350 29.65 -10.27 -3.55
N GLU A 351 30.15 -11.17 -4.41
CA GLU A 351 31.31 -10.94 -5.28
C GLU A 351 30.92 -10.08 -6.50
N GLU A 352 29.66 -10.16 -6.94
CA GLU A 352 29.06 -9.19 -7.86
C GLU A 352 28.86 -7.83 -7.18
N PHE A 353 28.36 -7.80 -5.93
CA PHE A 353 28.09 -6.56 -5.20
C PHE A 353 29.35 -5.76 -4.87
N GLU A 354 30.45 -6.40 -4.43
CA GLU A 354 31.72 -5.71 -4.15
C GLU A 354 32.15 -4.87 -5.37
N LYS A 355 32.32 -5.53 -6.52
CA LYS A 355 32.73 -4.90 -7.80
C LYS A 355 31.73 -3.86 -8.29
N TRP A 356 30.43 -4.12 -8.14
CA TRP A 356 29.37 -3.17 -8.51
C TRP A 356 29.41 -1.92 -7.62
N SER A 357 29.63 -2.10 -6.32
CA SER A 357 29.69 -1.01 -5.34
C SER A 357 30.93 -0.13 -5.54
N GLU A 358 32.11 -0.72 -5.77
CA GLU A 358 33.34 0.01 -6.14
C GLU A 358 33.11 0.84 -7.41
N SER A 359 32.58 0.22 -8.47
CA SER A 359 32.25 0.88 -9.73
C SER A 359 31.26 2.05 -9.54
N LYS A 360 30.26 1.90 -8.64
CA LYS A 360 29.31 2.98 -8.33
C LYS A 360 29.87 4.07 -7.42
N MET A 361 30.84 3.78 -6.56
CA MET A 361 31.59 4.83 -5.85
C MET A 361 32.42 5.65 -6.85
N ASP A 362 33.17 5.00 -7.73
CA ASP A 362 34.01 5.70 -8.72
C ASP A 362 33.16 6.52 -9.70
N GLU A 363 32.04 5.98 -10.20
CA GLU A 363 31.12 6.68 -11.12
C GLU A 363 30.50 7.94 -10.50
N LEU A 364 30.08 7.89 -9.23
CA LEU A 364 29.29 8.95 -8.60
C LEU A 364 30.12 9.94 -7.81
N CYS A 365 31.23 9.53 -7.19
CA CYS A 365 32.13 10.41 -6.45
C CYS A 365 33.11 11.16 -7.37
N ALA A 366 33.31 10.71 -8.62
CA ALA A 366 34.18 11.41 -9.57
C ALA A 366 33.63 12.79 -9.97
N ALA A 367 34.47 13.81 -9.86
CA ALA A 367 34.18 15.14 -10.41
C ALA A 367 34.32 15.11 -11.95
N SER A 368 33.23 15.36 -12.66
CA SER A 368 33.17 15.39 -14.12
C SER A 368 33.21 16.82 -14.66
N THR A 369 33.59 16.98 -15.93
CA THR A 369 33.50 18.28 -16.64
C THR A 369 32.63 18.08 -17.87
N ASN A 370 31.57 18.88 -18.02
CA ASN A 370 30.69 18.78 -19.17
C ASN A 370 31.29 19.42 -20.44
N GLU A 371 30.63 19.22 -21.58
CA GLU A 371 31.04 19.75 -22.89
C GLU A 371 31.26 21.27 -22.91
N ASN A 372 30.56 22.01 -22.02
CA ASN A 372 30.66 23.45 -21.86
C ASN A 372 31.76 23.89 -20.86
N GLY A 373 32.62 22.98 -20.39
CA GLY A 373 33.72 23.26 -19.48
C GLY A 373 33.32 23.46 -18.01
N ILE A 374 32.06 23.20 -17.65
CA ILE A 374 31.57 23.33 -16.27
C ILE A 374 31.96 22.08 -15.48
N LYS A 375 32.72 22.26 -14.40
CA LYS A 375 33.04 21.20 -13.43
C LYS A 375 31.82 20.88 -12.58
N LYS A 376 31.25 19.69 -12.76
CA LYS A 376 30.27 19.10 -11.84
C LYS A 376 31.02 18.38 -10.74
N MET A 377 30.81 18.77 -9.48
CA MET A 377 31.34 18.01 -8.34
C MET A 377 30.68 16.63 -8.29
N GLY A 378 31.44 15.62 -7.86
CA GLY A 378 30.88 14.31 -7.54
C GLY A 378 29.94 14.38 -6.34
N MET A 379 29.14 13.33 -6.16
CA MET A 379 28.33 13.12 -4.97
C MET A 379 29.21 12.70 -3.78
N CYS A 380 28.72 12.88 -2.56
CA CYS A 380 29.38 12.42 -1.34
C CYS A 380 28.64 11.19 -0.80
N TRP A 381 29.31 10.04 -0.68
CA TRP A 381 28.73 8.87 -0.02
C TRP A 381 28.53 9.13 1.49
N ILE A 382 27.40 8.67 2.04
CA ILE A 382 26.97 8.91 3.42
C ILE A 382 26.97 7.61 4.24
N LYS A 383 26.24 6.59 3.79
CA LYS A 383 26.25 5.23 4.35
C LYS A 383 25.76 4.22 3.32
N ASN A 384 26.00 2.94 3.58
CA ASN A 384 25.18 1.86 3.03
C ASN A 384 24.00 1.62 3.98
N ILE A 385 22.82 1.42 3.41
CA ILE A 385 21.58 1.08 4.12
C ILE A 385 21.31 -0.40 3.86
N PHE A 386 21.54 -1.21 4.89
CA PHE A 386 21.24 -2.65 4.88
C PHE A 386 19.79 -2.84 5.32
N TRP A 387 19.00 -3.61 4.56
CA TRP A 387 17.57 -3.79 4.81
C TRP A 387 17.09 -5.23 4.61
N ARG A 388 16.01 -5.60 5.28
CA ARG A 388 15.19 -6.80 4.99
C ARG A 388 13.71 -6.43 4.79
N LEU A 389 12.99 -7.28 4.06
CA LEU A 389 11.56 -7.17 3.75
C LEU A 389 10.78 -8.14 4.66
N GLU A 390 10.22 -7.62 5.74
CA GLU A 390 9.65 -8.40 6.84
C GLU A 390 8.21 -8.86 6.60
N GLU A 391 7.38 -7.99 6.00
CA GLU A 391 5.99 -8.30 5.65
C GLU A 391 5.70 -7.86 4.22
N VAL A 392 4.86 -8.64 3.54
CA VAL A 392 4.32 -8.34 2.20
C VAL A 392 2.84 -8.72 2.20
N SER A 393 2.00 -7.84 1.65
CA SER A 393 0.66 -8.22 1.18
C SER A 393 0.44 -7.66 -0.22
N CYS A 394 -0.18 -8.44 -1.09
CA CYS A 394 -0.45 -8.07 -2.47
C CYS A 394 -1.86 -8.53 -2.85
N VAL A 395 -2.80 -7.59 -2.92
CA VAL A 395 -4.23 -7.86 -3.14
C VAL A 395 -4.71 -7.25 -4.45
N LEU A 396 -5.60 -7.96 -5.15
CA LEU A 396 -6.17 -7.47 -6.41
C LEU A 396 -7.38 -6.57 -6.12
N VAL A 397 -7.37 -5.37 -6.71
CA VAL A 397 -8.49 -4.42 -6.72
C VAL A 397 -8.98 -4.26 -8.17
N LEU A 398 -10.29 -4.29 -8.36
CA LEU A 398 -10.93 -4.08 -9.67
C LEU A 398 -11.64 -2.74 -9.73
N ARG A 399 -11.75 -2.18 -10.94
CA ARG A 399 -12.40 -0.87 -11.16
C ARG A 399 -13.92 -0.95 -10.97
N ASN A 400 -14.42 -0.36 -9.89
CA ASN A 400 -15.83 -0.24 -9.59
C ASN A 400 -16.44 1.00 -10.28
N LYS A 401 -16.87 0.80 -11.53
CA LYS A 401 -17.48 1.83 -12.37
C LYS A 401 -18.84 2.32 -11.83
N LEU A 402 -19.54 1.50 -11.04
CA LEU A 402 -20.80 1.89 -10.38
C LEU A 402 -20.50 2.95 -9.31
N TRP A 403 -19.55 2.66 -8.41
CA TRP A 403 -19.09 3.60 -7.38
C TRP A 403 -18.63 4.93 -8.00
N PHE A 404 -17.79 4.91 -9.04
CA PHE A 404 -17.29 6.15 -9.64
C PHE A 404 -18.41 7.00 -10.26
N ASN A 405 -19.31 6.40 -11.04
CA ASN A 405 -20.42 7.11 -11.68
C ASN A 405 -21.39 7.74 -10.68
N ALA A 406 -21.64 7.10 -9.53
CA ALA A 406 -22.45 7.68 -8.47
C ALA A 406 -21.75 8.84 -7.73
N ASN A 407 -20.41 8.81 -7.64
CA ASN A 407 -19.63 9.70 -6.78
C ASN A 407 -18.92 10.86 -7.47
N ILE A 408 -18.72 10.81 -8.79
CA ILE A 408 -18.06 11.89 -9.57
C ILE A 408 -18.71 13.27 -9.36
N GLY A 409 -20.04 13.32 -9.17
CA GLY A 409 -20.77 14.55 -8.87
C GLY A 409 -20.38 15.24 -7.55
N GLN A 410 -19.76 14.52 -6.59
CA GLN A 410 -19.19 15.12 -5.38
C GLN A 410 -17.84 15.78 -5.66
N LEU A 411 -16.97 15.11 -6.42
CA LEU A 411 -15.67 15.68 -6.84
C LEU A 411 -15.88 16.95 -7.68
N GLU A 412 -16.86 16.93 -8.58
CA GLU A 412 -17.21 18.12 -9.39
C GLU A 412 -17.73 19.28 -8.53
N ARG A 413 -18.56 19.03 -7.50
CA ARG A 413 -19.03 20.07 -6.56
C ARG A 413 -17.87 20.72 -5.80
N ILE A 414 -16.91 19.92 -5.34
CA ILE A 414 -15.69 20.43 -4.68
C ILE A 414 -14.85 21.24 -5.67
N TRP A 415 -14.65 20.75 -6.90
CA TRP A 415 -13.87 21.47 -7.90
C TRP A 415 -14.49 22.82 -8.31
N ARG A 416 -15.79 22.87 -8.60
CA ARG A 416 -16.52 24.12 -8.89
C ARG A 416 -16.44 25.13 -7.72
N THR A 417 -16.28 24.64 -6.48
CA THR A 417 -16.04 25.49 -5.30
C THR A 417 -14.62 26.05 -5.30
N ILE A 418 -13.62 25.21 -5.58
CA ILE A 418 -12.21 25.62 -5.76
C ILE A 418 -12.09 26.68 -6.86
N GLU A 419 -12.66 26.46 -8.04
CA GLU A 419 -12.61 27.42 -9.16
C GLU A 419 -13.20 28.79 -8.77
N LYS A 420 -14.37 28.78 -8.13
CA LYS A 420 -15.06 29.99 -7.67
C LYS A 420 -14.25 30.76 -6.64
N GLU A 421 -13.67 30.09 -5.64
CA GLU A 421 -12.98 30.74 -4.53
C GLU A 421 -11.54 31.13 -4.87
N ARG A 422 -10.85 30.34 -5.70
CA ARG A 422 -9.58 30.71 -6.33
C ARG A 422 -9.75 31.95 -7.22
N ALA A 423 -10.87 32.10 -7.91
CA ALA A 423 -11.16 33.27 -8.75
C ALA A 423 -11.61 34.51 -7.95
N SER A 424 -12.27 34.36 -6.80
CA SER A 424 -12.71 35.48 -5.95
C SER A 424 -11.68 35.93 -4.92
N GLY A 425 -10.76 35.05 -4.53
CA GLY A 425 -9.85 35.23 -3.39
C GLY A 425 -10.47 34.95 -2.02
N ASP A 426 -11.76 34.60 -1.95
CA ASP A 426 -12.48 34.32 -0.69
C ASP A 426 -12.43 32.83 -0.33
N PHE A 427 -11.24 32.39 0.10
CA PHE A 427 -10.99 31.06 0.68
C PHE A 427 -10.37 31.14 2.09
N SER A 428 -10.04 32.34 2.58
CA SER A 428 -9.36 32.53 3.88
C SER A 428 -10.21 32.05 5.06
N HIS A 429 -11.54 32.03 4.90
CA HIS A 429 -12.49 31.48 5.86
C HIS A 429 -12.43 29.95 6.00
N ARG A 430 -11.75 29.23 5.09
CA ARG A 430 -11.49 27.78 5.15
C ARG A 430 -10.12 27.43 5.75
N ALA A 431 -9.33 28.42 6.16
CA ALA A 431 -8.00 28.18 6.73
C ALA A 431 -8.07 27.31 8.00
N PRO A 432 -7.07 26.43 8.25
CA PRO A 432 -7.04 25.62 9.46
C PRO A 432 -7.13 26.47 10.74
N ASN A 433 -8.09 26.14 11.60
CA ASN A 433 -8.27 26.80 12.89
C ASN A 433 -7.02 26.62 13.76
N LYS A 434 -6.26 27.71 13.96
CA LYS A 434 -5.08 27.70 14.84
C LYS A 434 -5.51 27.30 16.26
N ARG A 435 -5.01 26.16 16.74
CA ARG A 435 -5.08 25.82 18.16
C ARG A 435 -4.45 26.95 18.96
N SER A 436 -5.23 27.59 19.83
CA SER A 436 -4.68 28.45 20.86
C SER A 436 -3.79 27.58 21.75
N LYS A 437 -2.47 27.85 21.76
CA LYS A 437 -1.59 27.24 22.75
C LYS A 437 -2.15 27.61 24.12
N LYS A 438 -2.51 26.63 24.93
CA LYS A 438 -2.75 26.87 26.36
C LYS A 438 -1.48 27.53 26.89
N VAL A 439 -1.62 28.65 27.58
CA VAL A 439 -0.53 29.17 28.39
C VAL A 439 -0.39 28.20 29.55
N GLU A 440 0.58 27.31 29.45
CA GLU A 440 1.02 26.52 30.61
C GLU A 440 1.58 27.51 31.63
N GLU A 441 1.05 27.48 32.85
CA GLU A 441 1.66 28.23 33.94
C GLU A 441 3.10 27.71 34.13
N PRO A 442 4.10 28.59 34.29
CA PRO A 442 5.50 28.19 34.27
C PRO A 442 5.77 27.22 35.42
N MET A 443 6.03 25.95 35.08
CA MET A 443 6.40 24.91 36.03
C MET A 443 7.51 25.41 36.95
N GLN A 444 7.32 25.25 38.26
CA GLN A 444 8.35 25.63 39.23
C GLN A 444 9.60 24.79 38.98
N VAL A 445 10.67 25.46 38.56
CA VAL A 445 11.96 24.82 38.31
C VAL A 445 12.53 24.34 39.64
N ASN A 446 12.43 23.03 39.89
CA ASN A 446 13.02 22.39 41.07
C ASN A 446 14.53 22.63 41.09
N LYS A 447 14.97 23.52 41.99
CA LYS A 447 16.38 23.86 42.20
C LYS A 447 17.12 22.64 42.76
N ILE A 448 18.30 22.38 42.19
CA ILE A 448 19.23 21.32 42.64
C ILE A 448 19.75 21.57 44.07
N GLU A 449 19.59 22.80 44.59
CA GLU A 449 19.84 23.23 45.97
C GLU A 449 19.26 22.28 47.05
N ASN A 450 18.17 21.56 46.75
CA ASN A 450 17.50 20.68 47.73
C ASN A 450 18.23 19.34 48.00
N TYR A 451 19.26 18.95 47.23
CA TYR A 451 19.88 17.62 47.35
C TYR A 451 21.39 17.61 47.69
N PHE A 452 22.09 18.73 47.60
CA PHE A 452 23.50 18.81 47.99
C PHE A 452 23.80 20.08 48.79
N ASN A 453 24.04 19.91 50.10
CA ASN A 453 24.39 20.99 51.01
C ASN A 453 25.88 21.37 50.87
N LEU A 454 26.22 22.01 49.75
CA LEU A 454 27.54 22.57 49.47
C LEU A 454 27.57 24.04 49.94
N GLY A 455 28.51 24.36 50.84
CA GLY A 455 28.62 25.68 51.45
C GLY A 455 28.91 26.83 50.47
N GLU A 456 28.63 28.05 50.90
CA GLU A 456 28.72 29.27 50.08
C GLU A 456 30.09 29.43 49.40
N GLY A 457 30.11 29.46 48.07
CA GLY A 457 31.33 29.76 47.30
C GLY A 457 31.33 29.32 45.83
N PHE A 458 30.62 28.25 45.48
CA PHE A 458 30.64 27.73 44.11
C PHE A 458 29.59 28.38 43.18
N LYS A 459 30.06 28.92 42.05
CA LYS A 459 29.23 29.15 40.86
C LYS A 459 29.43 27.99 39.89
N VAL A 460 28.33 27.48 39.34
CA VAL A 460 28.34 26.49 38.25
C VAL A 460 27.73 27.14 37.01
N GLU A 461 28.43 27.09 35.88
CA GLU A 461 27.92 27.59 34.61
C GLU A 461 26.98 26.57 33.95
N LYS A 462 26.03 27.05 33.14
CA LYS A 462 25.00 26.20 32.51
C LYS A 462 25.58 25.41 31.32
N THR A 463 26.13 24.23 31.57
CA THR A 463 26.34 23.22 30.52
C THR A 463 25.03 22.49 30.23
N GLY A 464 24.35 22.86 29.15
CA GLY A 464 23.14 22.17 28.69
C GLY A 464 23.48 20.82 28.06
N CYS A 465 23.35 19.74 28.81
CA CYS A 465 23.47 18.37 28.29
C CYS A 465 22.26 17.55 28.76
N LEU A 466 21.50 16.99 27.82
CA LEU A 466 20.34 16.15 28.08
C LEU A 466 20.74 14.69 27.83
N ILE A 467 21.09 13.98 28.90
CA ILE A 467 21.25 12.52 28.89
C ILE A 467 20.03 11.92 29.57
N SER A 468 19.25 11.15 28.81
CA SER A 468 18.19 10.30 29.35
C SER A 468 18.77 8.90 29.58
N LEU A 469 18.72 8.41 30.82
CA LEU A 469 19.04 7.02 31.16
C LEU A 469 17.74 6.30 31.51
N GLN A 470 17.30 5.41 30.63
CA GLN A 470 16.31 4.39 30.99
C GLN A 470 17.02 3.27 31.75
N ASN A 471 16.47 2.87 32.90
CA ASN A 471 17.00 1.80 33.74
C ASN A 471 16.12 0.55 33.59
N ASP A 472 16.58 -0.43 32.83
CA ASP A 472 15.95 -1.76 32.78
C ASP A 472 16.79 -2.82 33.52
N PRO A 473 16.15 -3.77 34.24
CA PRO A 473 16.84 -4.67 35.16
C PRO A 473 17.45 -5.90 34.47
N ILE A 474 18.75 -6.11 34.69
CA ILE A 474 19.52 -7.25 34.16
C ILE A 474 19.03 -8.59 34.74
N THR A 475 18.79 -9.59 33.88
CA THR A 475 18.73 -11.00 34.28
C THR A 475 19.71 -11.86 33.48
N ASN A 476 20.50 -12.68 34.17
CA ASN A 476 21.55 -13.52 33.57
C ASN A 476 21.03 -14.93 33.24
N LYS A 477 21.44 -15.52 32.09
CA LYS A 477 22.12 -16.85 31.99
C LYS A 477 22.51 -17.22 30.53
N PRO A 478 23.37 -18.25 30.30
CA PRO A 478 24.43 -18.14 29.28
C PRO A 478 24.29 -18.98 28.00
N TYR A 479 25.17 -18.64 27.05
CA TYR A 479 25.56 -19.35 25.83
C TYR A 479 25.66 -20.89 25.91
N ARG A 480 25.34 -21.54 24.79
CA ARG A 480 25.94 -22.78 24.30
C ARG A 480 26.11 -22.72 22.77
N SER A 481 27.16 -23.37 22.26
CA SER A 481 27.57 -23.37 20.85
C SER A 481 27.55 -24.77 20.23
N ARG A 482 27.43 -24.86 18.89
CA ARG A 482 28.08 -25.89 18.03
C ARG A 482 27.81 -25.71 16.51
N GLU A 483 28.84 -25.24 15.80
CA GLU A 483 29.54 -25.92 14.70
C GLU A 483 28.80 -26.79 13.64
N ASN A 484 29.06 -26.42 12.37
CA ASN A 484 29.47 -27.25 11.20
C ASN A 484 28.49 -27.63 10.05
N THR A 485 28.66 -26.90 8.91
CA THR A 485 28.95 -27.37 7.51
C THR A 485 28.07 -28.46 6.83
N ILE A 486 27.70 -28.39 5.54
CA ILE A 486 28.54 -28.50 4.31
C ILE A 486 27.74 -28.09 3.03
N ILE A 487 28.36 -27.34 2.10
CA ILE A 487 28.40 -27.37 0.58
C ILE A 487 27.17 -27.97 -0.18
N ASP A 488 26.56 -27.42 -1.24
CA ASP A 488 27.01 -26.86 -2.58
C ASP A 488 25.85 -25.99 -3.23
N ASP A 489 25.79 -25.35 -4.42
CA ASP A 489 26.64 -25.06 -5.62
C ASP A 489 26.02 -23.84 -6.44
N GLU A 490 26.57 -23.50 -7.64
CA GLU A 490 26.10 -22.73 -8.84
C GLU A 490 24.61 -22.21 -8.97
N LYS A 491 24.23 -21.10 -9.65
CA LYS A 491 24.79 -20.46 -10.89
C LYS A 491 24.21 -19.05 -11.27
N MET A 492 25.08 -18.17 -11.81
CA MET A 492 24.87 -17.08 -12.82
C MET A 492 23.71 -16.05 -12.70
N GLY A 493 24.07 -14.77 -12.48
CA GLY A 493 23.17 -13.60 -12.55
C GLY A 493 23.02 -12.92 -13.94
N THR A 494 22.18 -11.87 -14.01
CA THR A 494 22.06 -10.95 -15.16
C THR A 494 21.85 -9.50 -14.68
N ASN A 495 22.54 -8.53 -15.31
CA ASN A 495 22.52 -7.13 -14.90
C ASN A 495 21.21 -6.40 -15.28
N ALA A 496 20.58 -5.73 -14.31
CA ALA A 496 19.40 -4.90 -14.51
C ALA A 496 19.74 -3.40 -14.40
N ILE A 497 19.19 -2.58 -15.32
CA ILE A 497 19.32 -1.12 -15.30
C ILE A 497 18.06 -0.52 -14.67
N ILE A 498 18.23 0.11 -13.51
CA ILE A 498 17.12 0.69 -12.73
C ILE A 498 16.82 2.12 -13.21
N LYS A 499 15.53 2.46 -13.27
CA LYS A 499 15.01 3.81 -13.54
C LYS A 499 14.37 4.37 -12.28
N ILE A 500 14.46 5.68 -12.08
CA ILE A 500 13.64 6.44 -11.12
C ILE A 500 12.19 6.42 -11.62
N ARG A 501 11.21 6.40 -10.69
CA ARG A 501 9.78 6.25 -11.01
C ARG A 501 8.89 7.31 -10.35
N THR A 502 7.61 7.29 -10.70
CA THR A 502 6.62 8.34 -10.41
C THR A 502 5.88 8.18 -9.09
N GLU A 503 6.29 8.98 -8.10
CA GLU A 503 5.76 8.91 -6.73
C GLU A 503 4.33 9.49 -6.63
N SER A 504 3.38 8.71 -6.08
CA SER A 504 2.07 9.23 -5.68
C SER A 504 2.17 10.11 -4.42
N ILE A 505 2.51 11.39 -4.61
CA ILE A 505 2.59 12.36 -3.51
C ILE A 505 1.20 12.61 -2.89
N ASP A 506 1.07 12.25 -1.62
CA ASP A 506 0.08 12.79 -0.69
C ASP A 506 0.56 14.18 -0.21
N GLU A 507 -0.15 15.21 -0.66
CA GLU A 507 0.19 16.62 -0.42
C GLU A 507 0.07 17.04 1.05
N THR A 508 -0.43 16.18 1.96
CA THR A 508 -0.50 16.46 3.41
C THR A 508 0.76 16.12 4.20
N LYS A 509 1.63 15.23 3.69
CA LYS A 509 2.74 14.65 4.48
C LYS A 509 4.06 15.41 4.36
N GLN A 510 4.08 16.55 3.68
CA GLN A 510 5.19 17.50 3.76
C GLN A 510 5.13 18.25 5.09
N ASN A 511 5.99 17.84 6.04
CA ASN A 511 6.12 18.49 7.35
C ASN A 511 6.31 20.00 7.21
N ASN A 512 5.35 20.75 7.73
CA ASN A 512 5.42 22.20 7.81
C ASN A 512 6.46 22.58 8.89
N PRO A 513 7.61 23.21 8.57
CA PRO A 513 8.72 23.32 9.53
C PRO A 513 8.46 24.21 10.75
N ASP A 514 7.40 25.02 10.73
CA ASP A 514 7.16 26.12 11.67
C ASP A 514 5.66 26.25 12.11
N PHE A 515 4.95 25.15 12.39
CA PHE A 515 3.57 25.19 12.92
C PHE A 515 3.25 24.18 14.03
#